data_AF-A0A257N5E4-F1
#
_entry.id   AF-A0A257N5E4-F1
#
_cell.length_a   1.000
_cell.length_b   1.000
_cell.length_c   1.000
_cell.angle_alpha   90.00
_cell.angle_beta   90.00
_cell.angle_gamma   90.00
#
_symmetry.space_group_name_H-M   'P 1'
#
loop_
_entity.id
_entity.type
_entity.pdbx_description
1 polymer ?
#
loop_
_entity_poly.entity_id
_entity_poly.type
_entity_poly.pdbx_seq_one_letter_code
_entity_poly.pdbx_strand_id
1 'polypeptide(L)'
;PFIVDPILDPLHFGFTQSIVRYHEVRKNHPDVEIMMGVGNITELTHADTAGMNALLLGICSELDINNILATEVSKHACRAIKEADLARRIMFASKEHDTLPKHIDPGLMALHEISPFPYSLDEINELAGQITDPSFRIQNSAEGLHIFNRDGMHSATDPFDLFPKLHVENDGGHAFYLGVELARAEIAWQLGKRYTQDQALMWGCATDQTELTVDLHTFKPAGTTLQKK
;
A
#
# COMPACT_ATOMS: atom_id res chain seq x y z
N PRO A 1 19.86 7.58 -35.48
CA PRO A 1 19.04 8.01 -34.31
C PRO A 1 19.86 7.88 -33.02
N PHE A 2 19.75 8.85 -32.11
CA PHE A 2 20.38 8.83 -30.77
C PHE A 2 19.36 9.23 -29.71
N ILE A 3 19.63 8.87 -28.45
CA ILE A 3 18.83 9.25 -27.28
C ILE A 3 19.74 10.03 -26.35
N VAL A 4 19.30 11.19 -25.88
CA VAL A 4 20.06 12.04 -24.96
C VAL A 4 19.81 11.59 -23.53
N ASP A 5 20.88 11.40 -22.76
CA ASP A 5 20.85 11.19 -21.32
C ASP A 5 21.61 12.33 -20.63
N PRO A 6 20.92 13.37 -20.14
CA PRO A 6 21.52 14.43 -19.35
C PRO A 6 22.09 13.95 -18.01
N ILE A 7 21.88 12.69 -17.60
CA ILE A 7 22.28 12.09 -16.33
C ILE A 7 21.54 12.68 -15.14
N LEU A 8 20.94 11.83 -14.32
CA LEU A 8 20.33 12.24 -13.06
C LEU A 8 21.32 12.01 -11.91
N ASP A 9 21.77 13.08 -11.26
CA ASP A 9 22.80 12.97 -10.22
C ASP A 9 22.19 12.57 -8.86
N PRO A 10 22.91 11.86 -7.97
CA PRO A 10 22.39 11.50 -6.65
C PRO A 10 22.07 12.71 -5.76
N LEU A 11 21.25 12.50 -4.73
CA LEU A 11 20.98 13.51 -3.69
C LEU A 11 22.29 13.96 -3.04
N HIS A 12 22.42 15.28 -2.82
CA HIS A 12 23.66 15.96 -2.38
C HIS A 12 24.83 16.01 -3.38
N PHE A 13 24.71 15.40 -4.57
CA PHE A 13 25.74 15.42 -5.61
C PHE A 13 25.33 16.20 -6.86
N GLY A 14 24.24 16.99 -6.78
CA GLY A 14 23.76 17.82 -7.87
C GLY A 14 22.37 17.44 -8.39
N PHE A 15 21.64 16.52 -7.75
CA PHE A 15 20.29 16.10 -8.15
C PHE A 15 19.40 17.25 -8.66
N THR A 16 19.20 18.30 -7.86
CA THR A 16 18.34 19.41 -8.27
C THR A 16 18.84 20.13 -9.51
N GLN A 17 20.16 20.30 -9.66
CA GLN A 17 20.74 20.88 -10.87
C GLN A 17 20.59 19.95 -12.08
N SER A 18 20.65 18.63 -11.87
CA SER A 18 20.38 17.67 -12.93
C SER A 18 18.93 17.75 -13.43
N ILE A 19 17.95 17.96 -12.56
CA ILE A 19 16.54 18.21 -12.96
C ILE A 19 16.43 19.49 -13.81
N VAL A 20 17.09 20.58 -13.42
CA VAL A 20 17.15 21.81 -14.23
C VAL A 20 17.79 21.54 -15.58
N ARG A 21 18.87 20.74 -15.63
CA ARG A 21 19.53 20.33 -16.87
C ARG A 21 18.58 19.54 -17.79
N TYR A 22 17.77 18.62 -17.26
CA TYR A 22 16.73 17.94 -18.04
C TYR A 22 15.72 18.92 -18.64
N HIS A 23 15.25 19.88 -17.84
CA HIS A 23 14.32 20.91 -18.30
C HIS A 23 14.93 21.80 -19.39
N GLU A 24 16.17 22.26 -19.23
CA GLU A 24 16.90 23.06 -20.22
C GLU A 24 17.11 22.29 -21.53
N VAL A 25 17.46 21.01 -21.46
CA VAL A 25 17.61 20.15 -22.65
C VAL A 25 16.28 20.02 -23.39
N ARG A 26 15.17 19.71 -22.70
CA ARG A 26 13.85 19.62 -23.36
C ARG A 26 13.44 20.96 -23.99
N LYS A 27 13.68 22.07 -23.29
CA LYS A 27 13.36 23.42 -23.79
C LYS A 27 14.17 23.79 -25.04
N ASN A 28 15.47 23.49 -25.06
CA ASN A 28 16.37 23.85 -26.16
C ASN A 28 16.29 22.87 -27.34
N HIS A 29 15.84 21.63 -27.09
CA HIS A 29 15.74 20.56 -28.07
C HIS A 29 14.39 19.81 -27.97
N PRO A 30 13.27 20.44 -28.38
CA PRO A 30 11.92 19.90 -28.15
C PRO A 30 11.67 18.53 -28.80
N ASP A 31 12.25 18.28 -29.97
CA ASP A 31 11.99 17.06 -30.77
C ASP A 31 13.00 15.93 -30.52
N VAL A 32 13.97 16.13 -29.62
CA VAL A 32 14.99 15.11 -29.34
C VAL A 32 14.45 14.09 -28.35
N GLU A 33 14.73 12.81 -28.63
CA GLU A 33 14.45 11.72 -27.69
C GLU A 33 15.37 11.80 -26.47
N ILE A 34 14.77 11.77 -25.29
CA ILE A 34 15.46 11.85 -24.00
C ILE A 34 15.21 10.56 -23.23
N MET A 35 16.21 10.12 -22.46
CA MET A 35 16.11 9.09 -21.45
C MET A 35 16.43 9.66 -20.07
N MET A 36 15.76 9.16 -19.03
CA MET A 36 16.13 9.42 -17.63
C MET A 36 16.51 8.14 -16.90
N GLY A 37 17.73 8.11 -16.36
CA GLY A 37 18.18 7.07 -15.43
C GLY A 37 17.74 7.35 -13.99
N VAL A 38 16.84 6.55 -13.43
CA VAL A 38 16.27 6.79 -12.08
C VAL A 38 17.05 6.11 -10.95
N GLY A 39 17.93 5.16 -11.30
CA GLY A 39 18.66 4.32 -10.34
C GLY A 39 19.51 5.11 -9.32
N ASN A 40 20.12 6.23 -9.73
CA ASN A 40 20.91 7.07 -8.83
C ASN A 40 20.11 7.65 -7.66
N ILE A 41 18.79 7.71 -7.79
CA ILE A 41 17.90 8.17 -6.73
C ILE A 41 17.32 6.97 -5.99
N THR A 42 16.71 6.02 -6.71
CA THR A 42 16.03 4.86 -6.10
C THR A 42 16.97 3.87 -5.40
N GLU A 43 18.23 3.74 -5.83
CA GLU A 43 19.19 2.79 -5.23
C GLU A 43 20.04 3.42 -4.13
N LEU A 44 20.27 4.74 -4.18
CA LEU A 44 21.21 5.45 -3.30
C LEU A 44 20.53 6.31 -2.23
N THR A 45 19.21 6.16 -2.06
CA THR A 45 18.43 6.87 -1.04
C THR A 45 17.60 5.85 -0.27
N HIS A 46 17.83 5.70 1.03
CA HIS A 46 16.99 4.84 1.87
C HIS A 46 15.65 5.52 2.18
N ALA A 47 14.71 5.40 1.24
CA ALA A 47 13.32 5.81 1.36
C ALA A 47 12.45 4.90 0.48
N ASP A 48 11.13 4.92 0.66
CA ASP A 48 10.26 4.06 -0.14
C ASP A 48 10.29 4.47 -1.62
N THR A 49 10.73 3.53 -2.46
CA THR A 49 10.98 3.78 -3.88
C THR A 49 9.70 4.05 -4.68
N ALA A 50 8.53 3.60 -4.20
CA ALA A 50 7.24 3.86 -4.85
C ALA A 50 6.93 5.36 -4.97
N GLY A 51 7.14 6.13 -3.90
CA GLY A 51 6.93 7.58 -3.90
C GLY A 51 7.98 8.33 -4.73
N MET A 52 9.23 7.85 -4.69
CA MET A 52 10.32 8.41 -5.49
C MET A 52 10.08 8.20 -6.98
N ASN A 53 9.67 6.98 -7.37
CA ASN A 53 9.26 6.66 -8.74
C ASN A 53 8.06 7.52 -9.16
N ALA A 54 7.02 7.67 -8.32
CA ALA A 54 5.89 8.54 -8.64
C ALA A 54 6.35 9.98 -8.99
N LEU A 55 7.24 10.56 -8.20
CA LEU A 55 7.76 11.91 -8.44
C LEU A 55 8.61 11.98 -9.71
N LEU A 56 9.58 11.07 -9.88
CA LEU A 56 10.49 11.07 -11.03
C LEU A 56 9.73 10.83 -12.34
N LEU A 57 8.77 9.90 -12.35
CA LEU A 57 7.95 9.62 -13.53
C LEU A 57 6.95 10.75 -13.81
N GLY A 58 6.52 11.50 -12.78
CA GLY A 58 5.79 12.76 -12.96
C GLY A 58 6.63 13.79 -13.73
N ILE A 59 7.89 13.99 -13.33
CA ILE A 59 8.84 14.86 -14.05
C ILE A 59 9.06 14.38 -15.48
N CYS A 60 9.23 13.06 -15.70
CA CYS A 60 9.33 12.50 -17.04
C CYS A 60 8.08 12.82 -17.89
N SER A 61 6.89 12.69 -17.31
CA SER A 61 5.62 12.99 -17.99
C SER A 61 5.52 14.47 -18.38
N GLU A 62 5.90 15.39 -17.49
CA GLU A 62 5.92 16.83 -17.76
C GLU A 62 6.95 17.23 -18.82
N LEU A 63 8.08 16.52 -18.88
CA LEU A 63 9.18 16.78 -19.83
C LEU A 63 9.11 15.91 -21.10
N ASP A 64 8.01 15.21 -21.36
CA ASP A 64 7.86 14.31 -22.53
C ASP A 64 9.00 13.29 -22.68
N ILE A 65 9.51 12.75 -21.58
CA ILE A 65 10.59 11.75 -21.57
C ILE A 65 9.97 10.36 -21.73
N ASN A 66 10.19 9.75 -22.89
CA ASN A 66 9.60 8.45 -23.26
C ASN A 66 10.49 7.24 -22.96
N ASN A 67 11.73 7.45 -22.53
CA ASN A 67 12.68 6.39 -22.21
C ASN A 67 13.10 6.49 -20.74
N ILE A 68 13.02 5.38 -20.02
CA ILE A 68 13.47 5.29 -18.63
C ILE A 68 14.51 4.19 -18.50
N LEU A 69 15.59 4.48 -17.79
CA LEU A 69 16.58 3.48 -17.38
C LEU A 69 16.39 3.22 -15.89
N ALA A 70 15.83 2.05 -15.57
CA ALA A 70 15.59 1.59 -14.21
C ALA A 70 16.42 0.33 -13.93
N THR A 71 16.82 0.16 -12.67
CA THR A 71 17.54 -1.01 -12.17
C THR A 71 16.85 -1.56 -10.93
N GLU A 72 17.00 -2.86 -10.71
CA GLU A 72 16.55 -3.57 -9.52
C GLU A 72 17.73 -4.43 -9.05
N VAL A 73 18.77 -3.78 -8.51
CA VAL A 73 20.02 -4.45 -8.16
C VAL A 73 20.19 -4.57 -6.65
N SER A 74 19.85 -3.54 -5.88
CA SER A 74 19.90 -3.64 -4.42
C SER A 74 18.70 -4.40 -3.86
N LYS A 75 18.90 -4.97 -2.67
CA LYS A 75 17.81 -5.56 -1.88
C LYS A 75 16.77 -4.51 -1.43
N HIS A 76 17.19 -3.24 -1.37
CA HIS A 76 16.32 -2.12 -1.00
C HIS A 76 15.33 -1.82 -2.13
N ALA A 77 15.81 -1.69 -3.37
CA ALA A 77 15.02 -1.34 -4.53
C ALA A 77 14.35 -2.55 -5.22
N CYS A 78 14.03 -3.63 -4.47
CA CYS A 78 13.64 -4.93 -5.00
C CYS A 78 12.28 -4.99 -5.72
N ARG A 79 11.56 -3.86 -5.78
CA ARG A 79 10.32 -3.70 -6.55
C ARG A 79 10.35 -2.47 -7.46
N ALA A 80 11.49 -1.80 -7.59
CA ALA A 80 11.60 -0.51 -8.27
C ALA A 80 11.16 -0.57 -9.73
N ILE A 81 11.34 -1.70 -10.42
CA ILE A 81 10.86 -1.85 -11.80
C ILE A 81 9.33 -1.92 -11.85
N LYS A 82 8.69 -2.69 -10.96
CA LYS A 82 7.22 -2.78 -10.89
C LYS A 82 6.60 -1.45 -10.49
N GLU A 83 7.22 -0.75 -9.56
CA GLU A 83 6.79 0.59 -9.12
C GLU A 83 6.90 1.61 -10.25
N ALA A 84 8.03 1.66 -10.96
CA ALA A 84 8.21 2.53 -12.12
C ALA A 84 7.22 2.20 -13.25
N ASP A 85 6.94 0.91 -13.48
CA ASP A 85 5.95 0.46 -14.46
C ASP A 85 4.52 0.91 -14.12
N LEU A 86 4.12 0.88 -12.86
CA LEU A 86 2.84 1.39 -12.43
C LEU A 86 2.80 2.92 -12.49
N ALA A 87 3.84 3.59 -11.99
CA ALA A 87 3.95 5.05 -11.98
C ALA A 87 3.82 5.63 -13.39
N ARG A 88 4.55 5.10 -14.39
CA ARG A 88 4.44 5.59 -15.78
C ARG A 88 3.02 5.46 -16.34
N ARG A 89 2.25 4.42 -15.97
CA ARG A 89 0.87 4.23 -16.44
C ARG A 89 -0.08 5.24 -15.79
N ILE A 90 0.07 5.48 -14.49
CA ILE A 90 -0.68 6.50 -13.75
C ILE A 90 -0.42 7.88 -14.38
N MET A 91 0.84 8.25 -14.59
CA MET A 91 1.20 9.55 -15.16
C MET A 91 0.72 9.72 -16.60
N PHE A 92 0.81 8.67 -17.42
CA PHE A 92 0.27 8.67 -18.78
C PHE A 92 -1.25 8.92 -18.78
N ALA A 93 -2.01 8.14 -17.98
CA ALA A 93 -3.46 8.31 -17.89
C ALA A 93 -3.84 9.72 -17.37
N SER A 94 -3.11 10.23 -16.37
CA SER A 94 -3.32 11.59 -15.83
C SER A 94 -3.18 12.64 -16.91
N LYS A 95 -2.11 12.54 -17.72
CA LYS A 95 -1.78 13.48 -18.80
C LYS A 95 -2.80 13.43 -19.94
N GLU A 96 -3.18 12.24 -20.40
CA GLU A 96 -4.18 12.07 -21.47
C GLU A 96 -5.55 12.66 -21.09
N HIS A 97 -5.89 12.65 -19.80
CA HIS A 97 -7.15 13.17 -19.30
C HIS A 97 -7.08 14.61 -18.78
N ASP A 98 -5.90 15.25 -18.80
CA ASP A 98 -5.66 16.58 -18.18
C ASP A 98 -6.16 16.64 -16.73
N THR A 99 -5.78 15.62 -15.95
CA THR A 99 -6.16 15.46 -14.54
C THR A 99 -4.96 15.25 -13.65
N LEU A 100 -5.14 15.48 -12.34
CA LEU A 100 -4.14 15.11 -11.35
C LEU A 100 -3.99 13.58 -11.29
N PRO A 101 -2.79 13.05 -10.95
CA PRO A 101 -2.56 11.61 -10.72
C PRO A 101 -3.18 11.11 -9.40
N LYS A 102 -4.46 11.43 -9.19
CA LYS A 102 -5.23 11.13 -7.99
C LYS A 102 -6.43 10.27 -8.37
N HIS A 103 -6.70 9.23 -7.57
CA HIS A 103 -7.82 8.29 -7.79
C HIS A 103 -7.76 7.51 -9.12
N ILE A 104 -6.58 7.38 -9.73
CA ILE A 104 -6.38 6.56 -10.93
C ILE A 104 -6.10 5.10 -10.54
N ASP A 105 -5.07 4.88 -9.73
CA ASP A 105 -4.70 3.56 -9.22
C ASP A 105 -4.00 3.72 -7.85
N PRO A 106 -4.46 3.03 -6.78
CA PRO A 106 -3.86 3.12 -5.45
C PRO A 106 -2.62 2.22 -5.28
N GLY A 107 -2.15 1.53 -6.31
CA GLY A 107 -1.11 0.50 -6.21
C GLY A 107 0.28 1.01 -5.81
N LEU A 108 0.52 2.33 -5.81
CA LEU A 108 1.71 2.94 -5.21
C LEU A 108 1.56 3.23 -3.70
N MET A 109 0.35 3.08 -3.13
CA MET A 109 0.06 3.31 -1.72
C MET A 109 0.22 2.01 -0.89
N ALA A 110 1.47 1.60 -0.66
CA ALA A 110 1.76 0.38 0.09
C ALA A 110 1.48 0.54 1.60
N LEU A 111 1.96 1.63 2.21
CA LEU A 111 1.95 1.83 3.66
C LEU A 111 0.60 2.26 4.23
N HIS A 112 -0.21 3.03 3.52
CA HIS A 112 -1.47 3.56 4.04
C HIS A 112 -2.54 3.57 2.93
N GLU A 113 -3.80 3.70 3.32
CA GLU A 113 -4.93 3.90 2.40
C GLU A 113 -5.49 5.31 2.51
N ILE A 114 -6.25 5.72 1.48
CA ILE A 114 -6.91 7.03 1.42
C ILE A 114 -7.92 7.19 2.57
N SER A 115 -8.63 6.12 2.91
CA SER A 115 -9.62 6.07 3.98
C SER A 115 -9.54 4.72 4.67
N PRO A 116 -8.71 4.56 5.72
CA PRO A 116 -8.45 3.24 6.31
C PRO A 116 -9.56 2.73 7.23
N PHE A 117 -10.28 3.63 7.89
CA PHE A 117 -11.34 3.30 8.85
C PHE A 117 -12.71 3.56 8.22
N PRO A 118 -13.44 2.52 7.77
CA PRO A 118 -14.77 2.69 7.18
C PRO A 118 -15.87 2.98 8.20
N TYR A 119 -15.64 2.67 9.48
CA TYR A 119 -16.61 2.82 10.55
C TYR A 119 -16.00 3.63 11.69
N SER A 120 -16.82 4.49 12.29
CA SER A 120 -16.57 5.15 13.56
C SER A 120 -16.79 4.21 14.74
N LEU A 121 -16.23 4.53 15.91
CA LEU A 121 -16.46 3.77 17.14
C LEU A 121 -17.96 3.61 17.46
N ASP A 122 -18.77 4.65 17.23
CA ASP A 122 -20.21 4.60 17.50
C ASP A 122 -20.94 3.61 16.59
N GLU A 123 -20.63 3.60 15.29
CA GLU A 123 -21.19 2.62 14.34
C GLU A 123 -20.78 1.18 14.71
N ILE A 124 -19.55 0.98 15.19
CA ILE A 124 -19.09 -0.33 15.66
C ILE A 124 -19.85 -0.76 16.92
N ASN A 125 -20.10 0.15 17.86
CA ASN A 125 -20.91 -0.13 19.06
C ASN A 125 -22.35 -0.52 18.69
N GLU A 126 -22.96 0.19 17.74
CA GLU A 126 -24.31 -0.13 17.24
C GLU A 126 -24.36 -1.51 16.57
N LEU A 127 -23.33 -1.86 15.80
CA LEU A 127 -23.19 -3.18 15.19
C LEU A 127 -23.01 -4.27 16.26
N ALA A 128 -22.16 -4.03 17.26
CA ALA A 128 -21.92 -4.98 18.34
C ALA A 128 -23.21 -5.29 19.13
N GLY A 129 -24.07 -4.30 19.35
CA GLY A 129 -25.36 -4.48 20.02
C GLY A 129 -26.36 -5.37 19.28
N GLN A 130 -26.13 -5.64 17.99
CA GLN A 130 -26.98 -6.52 17.17
C GLN A 130 -26.46 -7.96 17.08
N ILE A 131 -25.25 -8.23 17.56
CA ILE A 131 -24.65 -9.57 17.48
C ILE A 131 -25.17 -10.46 18.60
N THR A 132 -25.69 -11.63 18.23
CA THR A 132 -26.24 -12.62 19.17
C THR A 132 -25.48 -13.94 19.20
N ASP A 133 -24.53 -14.13 18.29
CA ASP A 133 -23.71 -15.34 18.19
C ASP A 133 -22.37 -15.21 18.95
N PRO A 134 -21.73 -16.34 19.33
CA PRO A 134 -20.49 -16.31 20.11
C PRO A 134 -19.24 -15.98 19.28
N SER A 135 -19.32 -15.87 17.96
CA SER A 135 -18.15 -15.67 17.12
C SER A 135 -17.59 -14.27 17.27
N PHE A 136 -16.30 -14.18 17.56
CA PHE A 136 -15.60 -12.90 17.66
C PHE A 136 -15.46 -12.24 16.30
N ARG A 137 -15.80 -10.95 16.29
CA ARG A 137 -15.53 -10.02 15.19
C ARG A 137 -14.46 -9.05 15.65
N ILE A 138 -13.53 -8.74 14.77
CA ILE A 138 -12.47 -7.76 14.97
C ILE A 138 -12.71 -6.61 13.99
N GLN A 139 -12.74 -5.38 14.49
CA GLN A 139 -12.83 -4.17 13.69
C GLN A 139 -11.89 -3.10 14.21
N ASN A 140 -11.50 -2.19 13.32
CA ASN A 140 -10.69 -1.03 13.67
C ASN A 140 -11.49 0.26 13.45
N SER A 141 -11.25 1.23 14.31
CA SER A 141 -11.66 2.63 14.13
C SER A 141 -10.43 3.54 14.27
N ALA A 142 -10.62 4.85 14.24
CA ALA A 142 -9.53 5.78 14.55
C ALA A 142 -9.04 5.62 16.01
N GLU A 143 -9.91 5.16 16.90
CA GLU A 143 -9.68 5.03 18.34
C GLU A 143 -8.91 3.77 18.74
N GLY A 144 -8.87 2.74 17.89
CA GLY A 144 -8.14 1.52 18.16
C GLY A 144 -8.74 0.26 17.54
N LEU A 145 -8.44 -0.87 18.18
CA LEU A 145 -8.97 -2.18 17.87
C LEU A 145 -10.19 -2.49 18.73
N HIS A 146 -11.16 -3.18 18.15
CA HIS A 146 -12.41 -3.55 18.79
C HIS A 146 -12.71 -5.02 18.53
N ILE A 147 -12.91 -5.77 19.61
CA ILE A 147 -13.46 -7.13 19.55
C ILE A 147 -14.87 -7.14 20.10
N PHE A 148 -15.75 -7.91 19.46
CA PHE A 148 -17.10 -8.08 19.97
C PHE A 148 -17.74 -9.39 19.53
N ASN A 149 -18.67 -9.86 20.35
CA ASN A 149 -19.59 -10.96 20.09
C ASN A 149 -20.86 -10.73 20.93
N ARG A 150 -21.70 -11.75 21.12
CA ARG A 150 -22.89 -11.67 21.99
C ARG A 150 -22.61 -11.32 23.46
N ASP A 151 -21.39 -11.57 23.95
CA ASP A 151 -21.02 -11.39 25.35
C ASP A 151 -20.55 -9.95 25.63
N GLY A 152 -20.36 -9.13 24.59
CA GLY A 152 -20.06 -7.71 24.69
C GLY A 152 -18.97 -7.25 23.72
N MET A 153 -18.56 -5.99 23.88
CA MET A 153 -17.50 -5.35 23.11
C MET A 153 -16.37 -4.89 24.03
N HIS A 154 -15.13 -5.07 23.57
CA HIS A 154 -13.92 -4.61 24.24
C HIS A 154 -13.02 -3.88 23.25
N SER A 155 -12.39 -2.80 23.71
CA SER A 155 -11.55 -1.93 22.88
C SER A 155 -10.18 -1.76 23.52
N ALA A 156 -9.14 -1.73 22.70
CA ALA A 156 -7.77 -1.43 23.12
C ALA A 156 -6.93 -0.96 21.94
N THR A 157 -5.76 -0.39 22.22
CA THR A 157 -4.73 -0.10 21.20
C THR A 157 -3.67 -1.20 21.13
N ASP A 158 -3.52 -1.99 22.19
CA ASP A 158 -2.62 -3.14 22.25
C ASP A 158 -3.46 -4.44 22.16
N PRO A 159 -3.22 -5.31 21.16
CA PRO A 159 -3.84 -6.63 21.08
C PRO A 159 -3.74 -7.50 22.33
N PHE A 160 -2.65 -7.38 23.10
CA PHE A 160 -2.45 -8.16 24.31
C PHE A 160 -3.46 -7.82 25.41
N ASP A 161 -3.99 -6.59 25.44
CA ASP A 161 -5.04 -6.19 26.38
C ASP A 161 -6.40 -6.82 26.04
N LEU A 162 -6.60 -7.22 24.77
CA LEU A 162 -7.81 -7.87 24.27
C LEU A 162 -7.79 -9.38 24.49
N PHE A 163 -6.61 -10.00 24.52
CA PHE A 163 -6.46 -11.45 24.63
C PHE A 163 -7.21 -12.07 25.84
N PRO A 164 -7.12 -11.53 27.08
CA PRO A 164 -7.86 -12.07 28.23
C PRO A 164 -9.39 -12.00 28.10
N LYS A 165 -9.91 -11.23 27.14
CA LYS A 165 -11.35 -11.07 26.89
C LYS A 165 -11.90 -12.08 25.86
N LEU A 166 -11.01 -12.82 25.20
CA LEU A 166 -11.39 -13.80 24.18
C LEU A 166 -11.82 -15.14 24.78
N HIS A 167 -11.39 -15.46 26.01
CA HIS A 167 -11.73 -16.71 26.72
C HIS A 167 -11.42 -17.98 25.90
N VAL A 168 -10.29 -17.96 25.19
CA VAL A 168 -9.82 -19.05 24.29
C VAL A 168 -8.66 -19.84 24.87
N GLU A 169 -8.43 -19.81 26.19
CA GLU A 169 -7.25 -20.39 26.84
C GLU A 169 -7.17 -21.91 26.65
N ASN A 170 -8.32 -22.56 26.47
CA ASN A 170 -8.43 -24.00 26.28
C ASN A 170 -8.63 -24.43 24.81
N ASP A 171 -8.59 -23.48 23.87
CA ASP A 171 -8.74 -23.72 22.43
C ASP A 171 -7.56 -23.10 21.66
N GLY A 172 -6.46 -23.84 21.58
CA GLY A 172 -5.24 -23.36 20.92
C GLY A 172 -5.42 -23.03 19.44
N GLY A 173 -6.35 -23.70 18.74
CA GLY A 173 -6.63 -23.42 17.33
C GLY A 173 -7.33 -22.07 17.16
N HIS A 174 -8.34 -21.81 17.99
CA HIS A 174 -9.07 -20.55 17.98
C HIS A 174 -8.19 -19.39 18.50
N ALA A 175 -7.39 -19.62 19.54
CA ALA A 175 -6.42 -18.65 20.06
C ALA A 175 -5.38 -18.26 18.99
N PHE A 176 -4.86 -19.22 18.23
CA PHE A 176 -3.94 -18.94 17.12
C PHE A 176 -4.60 -18.07 16.05
N TYR A 177 -5.81 -18.44 15.61
CA TYR A 177 -6.56 -17.67 14.62
C TYR A 177 -6.78 -16.22 15.05
N LEU A 178 -7.34 -16.01 16.25
CA LEU A 178 -7.62 -14.66 16.76
C LEU A 178 -6.34 -13.86 16.98
N GLY A 179 -5.25 -14.50 17.42
CA GLY A 179 -3.95 -13.84 17.55
C GLY A 179 -3.40 -13.34 16.21
N VAL A 180 -3.51 -14.14 15.14
CA VAL A 180 -3.10 -13.74 13.79
C VAL A 180 -3.96 -12.58 13.28
N GLU A 181 -5.27 -12.63 13.48
CA GLU A 181 -6.17 -11.57 13.05
C GLU A 181 -5.98 -10.27 13.83
N LEU A 182 -5.80 -10.34 15.16
CA LEU A 182 -5.51 -9.17 15.99
C LEU A 182 -4.16 -8.52 15.64
N ALA A 183 -3.11 -9.30 15.39
CA ALA A 183 -1.83 -8.77 14.94
C ALA A 183 -1.95 -8.09 13.56
N ARG A 184 -2.75 -8.65 12.65
CA ARG A 184 -3.03 -8.03 11.34
C ARG A 184 -3.82 -6.72 11.52
N ALA A 185 -4.82 -6.72 12.39
CA ALA A 185 -5.61 -5.54 12.71
C ALA A 185 -4.76 -4.44 13.34
N GLU A 186 -3.80 -4.79 14.21
CA GLU A 186 -2.86 -3.85 14.82
C GLU A 186 -1.99 -3.16 13.77
N ILE A 187 -1.32 -3.94 12.91
CA ILE A 187 -0.50 -3.41 11.81
C ILE A 187 -1.34 -2.49 10.93
N ALA A 188 -2.57 -2.87 10.62
CA ALA A 188 -3.45 -2.07 9.82
C ALA A 188 -3.84 -0.75 10.50
N TRP A 189 -4.14 -0.77 11.80
CA TRP A 189 -4.45 0.44 12.55
C TRP A 189 -3.23 1.38 12.63
N GLN A 190 -2.05 0.86 12.97
CA GLN A 190 -0.82 1.65 13.11
C GLN A 190 -0.40 2.33 11.80
N LEU A 191 -0.54 1.62 10.67
CA LEU A 191 -0.14 2.13 9.36
C LEU A 191 -1.25 2.90 8.63
N GLY A 192 -2.48 2.86 9.15
CA GLY A 192 -3.64 3.40 8.43
C GLY A 192 -3.93 2.60 7.16
N LYS A 193 -4.03 1.27 7.28
CA LYS A 193 -4.52 0.35 6.24
C LYS A 193 -5.95 -0.07 6.54
N ARG A 194 -6.68 -0.47 5.51
CA ARG A 194 -7.96 -1.14 5.69
C ARG A 194 -7.73 -2.56 6.17
N TYR A 195 -8.36 -2.87 7.29
CA TYR A 195 -8.45 -4.22 7.81
C TYR A 195 -9.83 -4.81 7.48
N THR A 196 -9.82 -6.00 6.91
CA THR A 196 -10.99 -6.85 6.78
C THR A 196 -10.59 -8.22 7.31
N GLN A 197 -11.34 -8.72 8.30
CA GLN A 197 -11.09 -10.04 8.87
C GLN A 197 -11.11 -11.12 7.79
N ASP A 198 -10.22 -12.11 7.92
CA ASP A 198 -10.02 -13.18 6.93
C ASP A 198 -9.51 -12.72 5.55
N GLN A 199 -9.06 -11.47 5.42
CA GLN A 199 -8.41 -10.95 4.21
C GLN A 199 -6.97 -10.52 4.51
N ALA A 200 -6.09 -10.71 3.53
CA ALA A 200 -4.73 -10.19 3.61
C ALA A 200 -4.75 -8.65 3.56
N LEU A 201 -3.75 -8.01 4.18
CA LEU A 201 -3.52 -6.59 3.94
C LEU A 201 -3.03 -6.38 2.51
N MET A 202 -3.52 -5.31 1.88
CA MET A 202 -3.14 -4.95 0.52
C MET A 202 -1.90 -4.07 0.52
N TRP A 203 -0.86 -4.44 -0.22
CA TRP A 203 0.42 -3.69 -0.27
C TRP A 203 0.67 -3.01 -1.62
N GLY A 204 -0.37 -2.83 -2.43
CA GLY A 204 -0.24 -2.30 -3.78
C GLY A 204 0.66 -3.18 -4.65
N CYS A 205 1.64 -2.58 -5.32
CA CYS A 205 2.63 -3.29 -6.14
C CYS A 205 3.88 -3.75 -5.37
N ALA A 206 3.97 -3.50 -4.05
CA ALA A 206 5.11 -3.88 -3.23
C ALA A 206 5.19 -5.40 -2.98
N THR A 207 4.06 -6.11 -3.04
CA THR A 207 3.99 -7.57 -2.94
C THR A 207 3.38 -8.17 -4.19
N ASP A 208 3.65 -9.46 -4.44
CA ASP A 208 2.89 -10.19 -5.44
C ASP A 208 1.45 -10.38 -4.90
N GLN A 209 0.45 -10.03 -5.71
CA GLN A 209 -0.94 -10.22 -5.32
C GLN A 209 -1.25 -11.73 -5.32
N THR A 210 -1.48 -12.29 -4.14
CA THR A 210 -1.76 -13.71 -3.94
C THR A 210 -3.25 -14.03 -3.90
N GLU A 211 -4.12 -13.04 -3.66
CA GLU A 211 -5.56 -13.22 -3.77
C GLU A 211 -6.05 -12.78 -5.16
N LEU A 212 -6.49 -13.75 -5.96
CA LEU A 212 -7.34 -13.50 -7.14
C LEU A 212 -8.49 -12.60 -6.70
N THR A 213 -8.79 -11.53 -7.44
CA THR A 213 -9.99 -10.68 -7.30
C THR A 213 -11.16 -11.50 -6.75
N VAL A 214 -11.35 -11.47 -5.43
CA VAL A 214 -12.39 -12.23 -4.77
C VAL A 214 -13.66 -11.42 -4.97
N ASP A 215 -14.62 -12.00 -5.68
CA ASP A 215 -15.97 -11.45 -5.74
C ASP A 215 -16.49 -11.31 -4.30
N LEU A 216 -16.70 -10.08 -3.85
CA LEU A 216 -17.20 -9.74 -2.51
C LEU A 216 -18.57 -10.37 -2.22
N HIS A 217 -19.28 -10.86 -3.25
CA HIS A 217 -20.56 -11.55 -3.14
C HIS A 217 -20.43 -13.08 -3.02
N THR A 218 -19.22 -13.63 -3.08
CA THR A 218 -18.98 -15.06 -2.95
C THR A 218 -18.40 -15.40 -1.58
N PHE A 219 -19.07 -16.27 -0.82
CA PHE A 219 -18.58 -16.74 0.48
C PHE A 219 -17.23 -17.45 0.31
N LYS A 220 -16.23 -17.05 1.10
CA LYS A 220 -14.97 -17.78 1.19
C LYS A 220 -15.23 -19.21 1.71
N PRO A 221 -14.58 -20.24 1.15
CA PRO A 221 -14.64 -21.57 1.74
C PRO A 221 -14.06 -21.54 3.16
N ALA A 222 -14.57 -22.41 4.04
CA ALA A 222 -14.12 -22.48 5.43
C ALA A 222 -12.59 -22.65 5.50
N GLY A 223 -11.94 -21.82 6.32
CA GLY A 223 -10.49 -21.82 6.49
C GLY A 223 -9.96 -23.16 7.01
N THR A 224 -8.66 -23.41 6.82
CA THR A 224 -7.98 -24.65 7.23
C THR A 224 -7.99 -24.91 8.74
N THR A 225 -8.33 -23.89 9.54
CA THR A 225 -8.50 -23.98 11.00
C THR A 225 -9.85 -24.56 11.41
N LEU A 226 -10.85 -24.60 10.51
CA LEU A 226 -12.16 -25.20 10.71
C LEU A 226 -12.22 -26.63 10.13
N GLN A 227 -11.30 -27.50 10.52
CA GLN A 227 -11.50 -28.92 10.26
C GLN A 227 -12.38 -29.52 11.37
N LYS A 228 -13.62 -29.86 11.04
CA LYS A 228 -14.49 -30.70 11.89
C LYS A 228 -13.73 -31.99 12.21
N LYS A 229 -13.55 -32.26 13.50
CA LYS A 229 -13.22 -33.61 13.98
C LYS A 229 -14.38 -34.56 13.71
#